data_AF-A0A0L0DG28-F1
#
_entry.id   AF-A0A0L0DG28-F1
#
_cell.length_a   1.000
_cell.length_b   1.000
_cell.length_c   1.000
_cell.angle_alpha   90.00
_cell.angle_beta   90.00
_cell.angle_gamma   90.00
#
_symmetry.space_group_name_H-M   'P 1'
#
loop_
_entity.id
_entity.type
_entity.pdbx_description
1 polymer ?
#
loop_
_entity_poly.entity_id
_entity_poly.type
_entity_poly.pdbx_seq_one_letter_code
_entity_poly.pdbx_strand_id
1 'polypeptide(L)'
;MEEGSAAAEPSGMAPNGVLTAAQQSKLDEDLIQVRLENERYLRKHPELHAMLDVFSQRVLRERPSDLSSFAASFFSDPDLQSVVEDSMQ
;
A
#
# COMPACT_ATOMS: atom_id res chain seq x y z
N MET A 1 25.75 -52.14 -9.32
CA MET A 1 25.73 -50.70 -9.59
C MET A 1 24.46 -50.21 -8.94
N GLU A 2 24.62 -49.72 -7.72
CA GLU A 2 23.53 -49.32 -6.83
C GLU A 2 22.73 -48.17 -7.43
N GLU A 3 21.41 -48.32 -7.27
CA GLU A 3 20.44 -47.33 -6.75
C GLU A 3 20.49 -45.90 -7.34
N GLY A 4 19.39 -45.31 -7.77
CA GLY A 4 18.03 -45.52 -7.31
C GLY A 4 17.39 -44.14 -7.19
N SER A 5 16.18 -44.06 -7.74
CA SER A 5 15.09 -43.17 -7.32
C SER A 5 15.32 -41.66 -7.31
N ALA A 6 14.50 -41.01 -8.13
CA ALA A 6 13.95 -39.70 -7.86
C ALA A 6 13.58 -39.53 -6.37
N ALA A 7 13.99 -38.40 -5.79
CA ALA A 7 13.42 -37.78 -4.61
C ALA A 7 13.56 -36.27 -4.82
N ALA A 8 12.61 -35.64 -5.51
CA ALA A 8 11.51 -34.94 -4.85
C ALA A 8 12.06 -33.94 -3.82
N GLU A 9 12.18 -32.68 -4.25
CA GLU A 9 12.37 -31.55 -3.37
C GLU A 9 11.35 -31.60 -2.23
N PRO A 10 11.79 -31.56 -0.95
CA PRO A 10 10.87 -31.28 0.13
C PRO A 10 11.26 -29.97 0.82
N SER A 11 10.26 -29.09 0.90
CA SER A 11 10.17 -27.91 1.77
C SER A 11 10.87 -26.63 1.30
N GLY A 12 10.09 -25.78 0.65
CA GLY A 12 10.36 -24.36 0.42
C GLY A 12 10.34 -23.52 1.70
N MET A 13 11.24 -23.79 2.64
CA MET A 13 11.53 -22.92 3.76
C MET A 13 12.98 -23.13 4.19
N ALA A 14 13.81 -22.08 4.16
CA ALA A 14 15.14 -22.18 4.75
C ALA A 14 14.99 -22.44 6.26
N PRO A 15 15.91 -23.18 6.90
CA PRO A 15 15.73 -23.79 8.22
C PRO A 15 15.64 -22.82 9.43
N ASN A 16 15.27 -21.56 9.24
CA ASN A 16 15.45 -20.50 10.23
C ASN A 16 14.60 -19.23 9.98
N GLY A 17 13.49 -19.30 9.25
CA GLY A 17 12.66 -18.11 9.00
C GLY A 17 13.24 -17.16 7.95
N VAL A 18 14.35 -17.55 7.32
CA VAL A 18 15.04 -16.78 6.29
C VAL A 18 14.50 -17.21 4.92
N LEU A 19 14.20 -16.25 4.06
CA LEU A 19 13.75 -16.52 2.70
C LEU A 19 14.91 -17.07 1.87
N THR A 20 14.63 -18.08 1.05
CA THR A 20 15.56 -18.49 0.00
C THR A 20 15.69 -17.41 -1.07
N ALA A 21 16.78 -17.42 -1.84
CA ALA A 21 16.97 -16.44 -2.92
C ALA A 21 15.82 -16.46 -3.95
N ALA A 22 15.27 -17.65 -4.26
CA ALA A 22 14.13 -17.78 -5.16
C ALA A 22 12.85 -17.18 -4.56
N GLN A 23 12.62 -17.36 -3.25
CA GLN A 23 11.48 -16.74 -2.56
C GLN A 23 11.60 -15.22 -2.52
N GLN A 24 12.80 -14.69 -2.24
CA GLN A 24 13.03 -13.25 -2.25
C GLN A 24 12.78 -12.66 -3.64
N SER A 25 13.33 -13.29 -4.69
CA SER A 25 13.11 -12.84 -6.07
C SER A 25 11.63 -12.84 -6.44
N LYS A 26 10.87 -13.85 -6.00
CA LYS A 26 9.43 -13.92 -6.25
C LYS A 26 8.67 -12.80 -5.51
N LEU A 27 9.02 -12.53 -4.26
CA LEU A 27 8.42 -11.42 -3.50
C LEU A 27 8.73 -10.06 -4.14
N ASP A 28 9.94 -9.87 -4.65
CA ASP A 28 10.32 -8.63 -5.31
C ASP A 28 9.51 -8.41 -6.60
N GLU A 29 9.31 -9.46 -7.40
CA GLU A 29 8.43 -9.42 -8.58
C GLU A 29 6.97 -9.09 -8.22
N ASP A 30 6.44 -9.75 -7.19
CA ASP A 30 5.07 -9.55 -6.73
C ASP A 30 4.89 -8.12 -6.16
N LEU A 31 5.89 -7.60 -5.44
CA LEU A 31 5.90 -6.21 -4.96
C LEU A 31 5.87 -5.20 -6.10
N ILE A 32 6.58 -5.46 -7.20
CA ILE A 32 6.55 -4.60 -8.40
C ILE A 32 5.14 -4.58 -8.98
N GLN A 33 4.47 -5.72 -9.09
CA GLN A 33 3.09 -5.78 -9.60
C GLN A 33 2.13 -5.01 -8.71
N VAL A 34 2.20 -5.21 -7.39
CA VAL A 34 1.36 -4.49 -6.43
C VAL A 34 1.58 -2.98 -6.54
N ARG A 35 2.83 -2.52 -6.67
CA ARG A 35 3.14 -1.10 -6.86
C ARG A 35 2.53 -0.53 -8.14
N LEU A 36 2.62 -1.27 -9.23
CA LEU A 36 2.04 -0.87 -10.51
C LEU A 36 0.51 -0.79 -10.45
N GLU A 37 -0.13 -1.74 -9.78
CA GLU A 37 -1.57 -1.76 -9.57
C GLU A 37 -2.04 -0.60 -8.70
N ASN A 38 -1.34 -0.35 -7.59
CA ASN A 38 -1.61 0.80 -6.72
C ASN A 38 -1.51 2.11 -7.49
N GLU A 39 -0.50 2.28 -8.34
CA GLU A 39 -0.35 3.52 -9.10
C GLU A 39 -1.41 3.67 -10.19
N ARG A 40 -1.80 2.56 -10.85
CA ARG A 40 -2.93 2.57 -11.78
C ARG A 40 -4.24 2.92 -11.07
N TYR A 41 -4.44 2.43 -9.84
CA TYR A 41 -5.60 2.77 -9.02
C TYR A 41 -5.59 4.27 -8.68
N LEU A 42 -4.49 4.79 -8.12
CA LEU A 42 -4.37 6.21 -7.80
C LEU A 42 -4.58 7.13 -9.02
N ARG A 43 -4.09 6.76 -10.21
CA ARG A 43 -4.35 7.53 -11.44
C ARG A 43 -5.80 7.50 -11.90
N LYS A 44 -6.53 6.41 -11.63
CA LYS A 44 -7.96 6.29 -11.98
C LYS A 44 -8.87 6.99 -10.98
N HIS A 45 -8.36 7.29 -9.79
CA HIS A 45 -9.11 7.84 -8.66
C HIS A 45 -8.57 9.23 -8.26
N PRO A 46 -8.78 10.27 -9.09
CA PRO A 46 -8.31 11.63 -8.81
C PRO A 46 -8.90 12.22 -7.51
N GLU A 47 -10.05 11.72 -7.07
CA GLU A 47 -10.67 12.08 -5.78
C GLU A 47 -9.75 11.83 -4.59
N LEU A 48 -8.89 10.81 -4.64
CA LEU A 48 -7.94 10.52 -3.58
C LEU A 48 -6.84 11.58 -3.52
N HIS A 49 -6.42 12.10 -4.67
CA HIS A 49 -5.44 13.18 -4.72
C HIS A 49 -6.03 14.48 -4.17
N ALA A 50 -7.24 14.84 -4.63
CA ALA A 50 -7.97 16.01 -4.14
C ALA A 50 -8.20 15.94 -2.61
N MET A 51 -8.58 14.77 -2.09
CA MET A 51 -8.75 14.55 -0.65
C MET A 51 -7.46 14.79 0.14
N LEU A 52 -6.32 14.29 -0.35
CA LEU A 52 -5.02 14.51 0.29
C LEU A 52 -4.56 15.97 0.20
N ASP A 53 -4.85 16.65 -0.90
CA ASP A 53 -4.55 18.07 -1.07
C ASP A 53 -5.37 18.93 -0.11
N VAL A 54 -6.68 18.70 -0.01
CA VAL A 54 -7.55 19.39 0.96
C VAL A 54 -7.07 19.14 2.39
N PHE A 55 -6.77 17.88 2.73
CA PHE A 55 -6.22 17.54 4.04
C PHE A 55 -4.93 18.33 4.32
N SER A 56 -3.97 18.32 3.39
CA SER A 56 -2.69 19.01 3.52
C SER A 56 -2.88 20.52 3.69
N GLN A 57 -3.79 21.13 2.92
CA GLN A 57 -4.12 22.55 3.04
C GLN A 57 -4.70 22.88 4.42
N ARG A 58 -5.60 22.05 4.95
CA ARG A 58 -6.16 22.25 6.30
C ARG A 58 -5.10 22.09 7.39
N VAL A 59 -4.24 21.07 7.29
CA VAL A 59 -3.11 20.88 8.23
C VAL A 59 -2.18 22.10 8.24
N LEU A 60 -1.82 22.63 7.06
CA LEU A 60 -0.95 23.79 6.94
C LEU A 60 -1.59 25.08 7.47
N ARG A 61 -2.91 25.22 7.32
CA ARG A 61 -3.69 26.38 7.78
C ARG A 61 -3.93 26.36 9.29
N GLU A 62 -4.34 25.21 9.84
CA GLU A 62 -4.76 25.08 11.24
C GLU A 62 -3.62 24.71 12.17
N ARG A 63 -2.54 24.11 11.64
CA ARG A 63 -1.36 23.65 12.39
C ARG A 63 -1.73 22.93 13.69
N PRO A 64 -2.44 21.79 13.60
CA PRO A 64 -2.88 21.07 14.78
C PRO A 64 -1.69 20.60 15.63
N SER A 65 -1.85 20.62 16.95
CA SER A 65 -0.86 20.09 17.89
C SER A 65 -0.77 18.57 17.87
N ASP A 66 -1.87 17.89 17.52
CA ASP A 66 -1.90 16.45 17.27
C ASP A 66 -2.48 16.14 15.89
N LEU A 67 -1.60 15.72 14.99
CA LEU A 67 -1.94 15.39 13.62
C LEU A 67 -2.81 14.12 13.52
N SER A 68 -2.67 13.17 14.45
CA SER A 68 -3.36 11.88 14.36
C SER A 68 -4.85 12.04 14.68
N SER A 69 -5.18 12.74 15.78
CA SER A 69 -6.57 13.05 16.11
C SER A 69 -7.22 13.96 15.06
N PHE A 70 -6.44 14.88 14.48
CA PHE A 70 -6.91 15.72 13.38
C PHE A 70 -7.25 14.90 12.13
N ALA A 71 -6.37 13.98 11.73
CA ALA A 71 -6.62 13.08 10.61
C ALA A 71 -7.84 12.18 10.85
N ALA A 72 -7.96 11.61 12.06
CA ALA A 72 -9.12 10.78 12.42
C ALA A 72 -10.43 11.57 12.30
N SER A 73 -10.45 12.82 12.76
CA SER A 73 -11.61 13.69 12.65
C SER A 73 -11.92 14.06 11.20
N PHE A 74 -10.89 14.40 10.41
CA PHE A 74 -11.04 14.76 9.00
C PHE A 74 -11.53 13.61 8.12
N PHE A 75 -10.92 12.43 8.22
CA PHE A 75 -11.26 11.26 7.39
C PHE A 75 -12.54 10.54 7.83
N SER A 76 -13.06 10.85 9.03
CA SER A 76 -14.35 10.31 9.52
C SER A 76 -15.51 11.29 9.32
N ASP A 77 -15.26 12.46 8.73
CA ASP A 77 -16.29 13.48 8.48
C ASP A 77 -17.27 12.98 7.40
N PRO A 78 -18.58 12.88 7.69
CA PRO A 78 -19.57 12.44 6.70
C PRO A 78 -19.68 13.36 5.49
N ASP A 79 -19.32 14.64 5.65
CA ASP A 79 -19.39 15.64 4.58
C ASP A 79 -18.10 15.69 3.74
N LEU A 80 -17.11 14.84 4.05
CA LEU A 80 -15.82 14.81 3.35
C LEU A 80 -15.98 14.62 1.85
N GLN A 81 -16.90 13.76 1.41
CA GLN A 81 -17.12 13.51 -0.01
C GLN A 81 -17.52 14.80 -0.75
N SER A 82 -18.44 15.59 -0.18
CA SER A 82 -18.86 16.86 -0.78
C SER A 82 -17.69 17.85 -0.86
N VAL A 83 -16.86 17.92 0.19
CA VAL A 83 -15.69 18.82 0.22
C VAL A 83 -14.68 18.43 -0.86
N VAL A 84 -14.48 17.12 -1.07
CA VAL A 84 -13.56 16.61 -2.10
C VAL A 84 -14.11 16.89 -3.49
N GLU A 85 -15.40 16.64 -3.73
CA GLU A 85 -16.06 16.93 -5.01
C GLU A 85 -15.99 18.42 -5.37
N ASP A 86 -16.23 19.31 -4.41
CA ASP A 86 -16.12 20.76 -4.60
C ASP A 86 -14.67 21.19 -4.93
N SER A 87 -13.68 20.51 -4.35
CA SER A 87 -12.26 20.82 -4.61
C SER A 87 -11.76 20.35 -5.98
N MET A 88 -12.55 19.51 -6.68
CA MET A 88 -12.24 19.01 -8.02
C MET A 88 -12.85 19.87 -9.15
N GLN A 89 -13.64 20.90 -8.82
CA GLN A 89 -14.28 21.80 -9.79
C GLN A 89 -13.37 22.89 -10.35
#